data_AF-V2WLJ6-F1
#
_entry.id   AF-V2WLJ6-F1
#
_cell.length_a   1.000
_cell.length_b   1.000
_cell.length_c   1.000
_cell.angle_alpha   90.00
_cell.angle_beta   90.00
_cell.angle_gamma   90.00
#
_symmetry.space_group_name_H-M   'P 1'
#
loop_
_entity.id
_entity.type
_entity.pdbx_description
1 polymer ?
#
loop_
_entity_poly.entity_id
_entity_poly.type
_entity_poly.pdbx_seq_one_letter_code
_entity_poly.pdbx_strand_id
1 'polypeptide(L)'
;MITTLLVQITKPVENKQVFCVQGGSYFDFNHAFGKEIYKNLLSFLEAGVIMPNEVKDLPGGACWYPGWLQNGNVYGKKLIVHPQHTP
;
A
#
# COMPACT_ATOMS: atom_id res chain seq x y z
N MET A 1 -4.63 -14.08 14.17
CA MET A 1 -4.55 -13.63 15.57
C MET A 1 -4.40 -12.11 15.52
N ILE A 2 -5.40 -11.33 15.94
CA ILE A 2 -5.29 -9.87 15.95
C ILE A 2 -4.54 -9.48 17.23
N THR A 3 -3.25 -9.25 17.11
CA THR A 3 -2.43 -8.78 18.23
C THR A 3 -2.68 -7.29 18.42
N THR A 4 -3.44 -6.93 19.46
CA THR A 4 -3.73 -5.52 19.78
C THR A 4 -2.56 -4.96 20.56
N LEU A 5 -1.66 -4.22 19.91
CA LEU A 5 -0.66 -3.40 20.58
C LEU A 5 -1.32 -2.09 21.04
N LEU A 6 -1.15 -1.74 22.31
CA LEU A 6 -1.59 -0.46 22.86
C LEU A 6 -0.73 0.67 22.26
N VAL A 7 -1.24 1.32 21.22
CA VAL A 7 -0.65 2.53 20.65
C VAL A 7 -1.21 3.74 21.37
N GLN A 8 -0.34 4.67 21.76
CA GLN A 8 -0.73 5.99 22.27
C GLN A 8 -1.45 6.77 21.16
N ILE A 9 -2.77 6.91 21.28
CA ILE A 9 -3.60 7.62 20.29
C ILE A 9 -3.49 9.12 20.55
N THR A 10 -3.02 9.88 19.56
CA THR A 10 -2.77 11.32 19.67
C THR A 10 -4.04 12.17 19.71
N LYS A 11 -5.21 11.60 19.34
CA LYS A 11 -6.52 12.27 19.38
C LYS A 11 -7.64 11.26 19.70
N PRO A 12 -7.98 11.04 20.98
CA PRO A 12 -9.10 10.19 21.34
C PRO A 12 -10.42 10.83 20.85
N VAL A 13 -11.28 10.04 20.23
CA VAL A 13 -12.68 10.42 19.95
C VAL A 13 -13.53 9.84 21.07
N GLU A 14 -14.28 10.70 21.77
CA GLU A 14 -15.10 10.31 22.89
C GLU A 14 -16.08 9.19 22.49
N ASN A 15 -16.24 8.18 23.35
CA ASN A 15 -17.08 7.00 23.14
C ASN A 15 -16.71 6.12 21.92
N LYS A 16 -15.47 6.19 21.39
CA LYS A 16 -14.98 5.24 20.37
C LYS A 16 -13.78 4.45 20.85
N GLN A 17 -13.83 3.13 20.66
CA GLN A 17 -12.66 2.27 20.81
C GLN A 17 -11.84 2.31 19.52
N VAL A 18 -10.53 2.52 19.66
CA VAL A 18 -9.58 2.51 18.55
C VAL A 18 -8.64 1.34 18.75
N PHE A 19 -8.55 0.48 17.73
CA PHE A 19 -7.65 -0.66 17.72
C PHE A 19 -6.54 -0.44 16.71
N CYS A 20 -5.29 -0.74 17.10
CA CYS A 20 -4.21 -0.88 16.13
C CYS A 20 -4.28 -2.28 15.51
N VAL A 21 -4.48 -2.35 14.19
CA VAL A 21 -4.49 -3.62 13.46
C VAL A 21 -3.19 -3.79 12.70
N GLN A 22 -2.50 -4.90 12.96
CA GLN A 22 -1.30 -5.30 12.23
C GLN A 22 -1.65 -6.36 11.19
N GLY A 23 -1.67 -5.97 9.92
CA GLY A 23 -2.01 -6.84 8.79
C GLY A 23 -0.84 -7.15 7.84
N GLY A 24 0.37 -6.63 8.12
CA GLY A 24 1.51 -6.78 7.23
C GLY A 24 1.99 -8.24 7.13
N SER A 25 2.36 -8.68 5.93
CA SER A 25 2.93 -10.02 5.70
C SER A 25 4.36 -10.17 6.24
N TYR A 26 5.02 -9.07 6.60
CA TYR A 26 6.36 -9.07 7.18
C TYR A 26 6.37 -9.43 8.67
N PHE A 27 5.21 -9.43 9.34
CA PHE A 27 5.11 -9.92 10.70
C PHE A 27 5.18 -11.45 10.71
N ASP A 28 5.95 -12.03 11.63
CA ASP A 28 6.17 -13.49 11.69
C ASP A 28 4.87 -14.29 11.72
N PHE A 29 3.86 -13.81 12.46
CA PHE A 29 2.55 -14.47 12.57
C PHE A 29 1.71 -14.42 11.27
N ASN A 30 2.06 -13.57 10.31
CA ASN A 30 1.43 -13.46 8.99
C ASN A 30 2.32 -13.98 7.85
N HIS A 31 3.56 -14.37 8.13
CA HIS A 31 4.56 -14.66 7.10
C HIS A 31 4.15 -15.84 6.21
N ALA A 32 3.60 -16.92 6.79
CA ALA A 32 3.10 -18.06 6.01
C ALA A 32 1.98 -17.67 5.04
N PHE A 33 1.04 -16.85 5.47
CA PHE A 33 -0.01 -16.29 4.63
C PHE A 33 0.56 -15.40 3.51
N GLY A 34 1.50 -14.53 3.86
CA GLY A 34 2.22 -13.69 2.91
C GLY A 34 2.87 -14.49 1.78
N LYS A 35 3.56 -15.59 2.12
CA LYS A 35 4.19 -16.48 1.13
C LYS A 35 3.17 -17.02 0.14
N GLU A 36 2.01 -17.48 0.61
CA GLU A 36 0.97 -17.99 -0.28
C GLU A 36 0.37 -16.89 -1.16
N ILE A 37 0.18 -15.66 -0.66
CA ILE A 37 -0.25 -14.54 -1.50
C ILE A 37 0.75 -14.31 -2.64
N TYR A 38 2.04 -14.13 -2.33
CA TYR A 38 3.04 -13.81 -3.36
C TYR A 38 3.27 -14.96 -4.34
N LYS A 39 3.20 -16.21 -3.87
CA LYS A 39 3.31 -17.40 -4.71
C LYS A 39 2.19 -17.50 -5.75
N ASN A 40 0.97 -17.09 -5.38
CA ASN A 40 -0.21 -17.20 -6.24
C ASN A 40 -0.63 -15.87 -6.88
N LEU A 41 0.12 -14.78 -6.65
CA LEU A 41 -0.25 -13.42 -7.04
C LEU A 41 -0.54 -13.31 -8.53
N LEU A 42 0.30 -13.89 -9.39
CA LEU A 42 0.11 -13.84 -10.84
C LEU A 42 -1.21 -14.49 -11.25
N SER A 43 -1.49 -15.70 -10.76
CA SER A 43 -2.74 -16.39 -11.05
C SER A 43 -3.96 -15.64 -10.51
N PHE A 44 -3.84 -14.94 -9.38
CA PHE A 44 -4.92 -14.09 -8.87
C PHE A 44 -5.15 -12.83 -9.72
N LEU A 45 -4.10 -12.26 -10.30
CA LEU A 45 -4.21 -11.14 -11.25
C LEU A 45 -4.88 -11.59 -12.55
N GLU A 46 -4.45 -12.73 -13.10
CA GLU A 46 -5.02 -13.32 -14.32
C GLU A 46 -6.49 -13.69 -14.14
N ALA A 47 -6.86 -14.23 -12.97
CA ALA A 47 -8.24 -14.59 -12.63
C ALA A 47 -9.11 -13.40 -12.18
N GLY A 48 -8.54 -12.20 -12.04
CA GLY A 48 -9.25 -11.00 -11.58
C GLY A 48 -9.67 -11.04 -10.09
N VAL A 49 -9.16 -11.99 -9.31
CA VAL A 49 -9.39 -12.06 -7.86
C VAL A 49 -8.73 -10.88 -7.15
N ILE A 50 -7.55 -10.47 -7.63
CA ILE A 50 -6.88 -9.24 -7.24
C ILE A 50 -6.88 -8.32 -8.46
N MET A 51 -7.45 -7.12 -8.32
CA MET A 51 -7.44 -6.12 -9.37
C MET A 51 -6.41 -5.03 -9.02
N PRO A 52 -5.45 -4.71 -9.91
CA PRO A 52 -4.56 -3.60 -9.70
C PRO A 52 -5.33 -2.28 -9.77
N ASN A 53 -4.84 -1.27 -9.05
CA ASN A 53 -5.38 0.09 -9.16
C ASN A 53 -5.13 0.65 -10.57
N GLU A 54 -5.99 1.58 -11.01
CA GLU A 54 -5.68 2.40 -12.18
C GLU A 54 -4.35 3.14 -11.99
N VAL A 55 -3.54 3.17 -13.05
CA VAL A 55 -2.20 3.78 -13.02
C VAL A 55 -2.15 5.08 -13.83
N LYS A 56 -1.20 5.95 -13.46
CA LYS A 56 -0.79 7.12 -14.24
C LYS A 56 0.73 7.18 -14.29
N ASP A 57 1.29 7.08 -15.48
CA ASP A 57 2.73 7.25 -15.70
C ASP A 57 3.13 8.72 -15.55
N LEU A 58 4.21 8.95 -14.81
CA LEU A 58 4.82 10.25 -14.64
C LEU A 58 6.00 10.42 -15.60
N PRO A 59 6.14 11.58 -16.25
CA PRO A 59 7.29 11.88 -17.10
C PRO A 59 8.56 12.10 -16.27
N GLY A 60 9.72 11.91 -16.90
CA GLY A 60 11.03 12.34 -16.38
C GLY A 60 11.68 11.44 -15.32
N GLY A 61 11.18 10.23 -15.11
CA GLY A 61 11.84 9.25 -14.25
C GLY A 61 11.94 9.67 -12.78
N ALA A 62 12.99 9.24 -12.09
CA ALA A 62 13.08 9.29 -10.62
C ALA A 62 13.22 10.71 -10.04
N CYS A 63 13.50 11.73 -10.86
CA CYS A 63 13.77 13.08 -10.36
C CYS A 63 12.51 13.85 -9.90
N TRP A 64 11.31 13.35 -10.20
CA TRP A 64 10.06 14.07 -9.90
C TRP A 64 9.29 13.57 -8.67
N TYR A 65 9.76 12.53 -7.99
CA TYR A 65 9.00 11.83 -6.93
C TYR A 65 8.39 12.73 -5.82
N PRO A 66 9.05 13.80 -5.33
CA PRO A 66 8.48 14.60 -4.23
C PRO A 66 7.30 15.50 -4.65
N GLY A 67 7.30 16.03 -5.87
CA GLY A 67 6.39 17.14 -6.26
C GLY A 67 4.96 16.71 -6.60
N TRP A 68 4.78 15.52 -7.17
CA TRP A 68 3.46 15.09 -7.68
C TRP A 68 2.48 14.68 -6.56
N LEU A 69 2.98 14.10 -5.47
CA LEU A 69 2.15 13.68 -4.34
C LEU A 69 1.71 14.86 -3.47
N GLN A 70 2.56 15.87 -3.30
CA GLN A 70 2.28 17.02 -2.43
C GLN A 70 1.20 17.95 -2.99
N ASN A 71 1.06 18.01 -4.32
CA ASN A 71 0.12 18.92 -4.98
C ASN A 71 -1.34 18.43 -5.00
N GLY A 72 -1.65 17.25 -4.47
CA GLY A 72 -3.03 16.75 -4.34
C GLY A 72 -3.79 16.53 -5.65
N ASN A 73 -3.15 16.68 -6.80
CA ASN A 73 -3.83 16.70 -8.11
C ASN A 73 -4.15 15.32 -8.70
N VAL A 74 -3.89 14.23 -7.97
CA VAL A 74 -4.16 12.87 -8.44
C VAL A 74 -4.93 12.09 -7.39
N TYR A 75 -6.19 11.81 -7.70
CA TYR A 75 -7.10 11.01 -6.87
C TYR A 75 -7.37 9.67 -7.54
N GLY A 76 -7.43 8.60 -6.74
CA GLY A 76 -7.85 7.27 -7.19
C GLY A 76 -6.88 6.55 -8.13
N LYS A 77 -5.72 7.11 -8.44
CA LYS A 77 -4.71 6.48 -9.33
C LYS A 77 -3.39 6.27 -8.61
N LYS A 78 -2.74 5.15 -8.91
CA LYS A 78 -1.36 4.88 -8.51
C LYS A 78 -0.41 5.57 -9.50
N LEU A 79 0.49 6.39 -8.97
CA LEU A 79 1.52 7.03 -9.78
C LEU A 79 2.65 6.04 -10.06
N ILE A 80 3.02 5.91 -11.33
CA ILE A 80 4.11 5.04 -11.78
C ILE A 80 5.24 5.92 -12.31
N VAL A 81 6.45 5.65 -11.83
CA VAL A 81 7.68 6.29 -12.29
C VAL A 81 8.54 5.22 -12.94
N HIS A 82 9.16 5.58 -14.05
CA HIS A 82 10.06 4.73 -14.83
C HIS A 82 11.49 5.25 -14.67
N PRO A 83 12.32 4.70 -13.77
CA PRO A 83 13.66 5.22 -13.50
C PRO A 83 14.55 5.30 -14.74
N GLN A 84 14.34 4.43 -15.73
CA GLN A 84 15.04 4.44 -17.03
C GLN A 84 14.73 5.67 -17.89
N HIS A 85 13.72 6.46 -17.56
CA HIS A 85 13.40 7.73 -18.21
C HIS A 85 13.96 8.93 -17.45
N THR A 86 14.88 8.69 -16.50
CA THR A 86 15.65 9.77 -15.87
C THR A 86 16.68 10.27 -16.89
N PRO A 87 16.67 11.56 -17.24
CA PRO A 87 17.67 12.14 -18.14
C PRO A 87 19.11 11.91 -17.69
#